data_AF-A0AAU9AH72-F1
#
_entry.id   AF-A0AAU9AH72-F1
#
_cell.length_a   1.000
_cell.length_b   1.000
_cell.length_c   1.000
_cell.angle_alpha   90.00
_cell.angle_beta   90.00
_cell.angle_gamma   90.00
#
_symmetry.space_group_name_H-M   'P 1'
#
loop_
_entity.id
_entity.type
_entity.pdbx_description
1 polymer ?
#
loop_
_entity_poly.entity_id
_entity_poly.type
_entity_poly.pdbx_seq_one_letter_code
_entity_poly.pdbx_strand_id
1 'polypeptide(L)'
;MNESTLEWSGPDLLDLAPVARADGDLLALDASGGLHCIDLRSGQATRLGAVELPAQTIENPGAFGLDSRWRLHASADGEFAALVFDGGRQGLVVDLAPFRVALRLDGGDYYQNTVPFSACFLSFQGDTVLVHRTAWNRLDASDPRSGRLLTARGPTSYENGERPPHYLDYFHGLLRPSPSGTLLFDAGWVWQPAGVPCVFDAAAWLASNVWESEDGASKRRLVLRDDWNLPACWIDDDHIALGGIAQWDEEEAENVAAPAGVRIVDVRQGTLTPDRIVVTSAEPKELFSDGRSLFATLGGDTAIWSLGSGECVTVLSGFAATHHHPRCRMLLQALPRRIRFVALD
;
A
#
# COMPACT_ATOMS: atom_id res chain seq x y z
N MET A 1 10.97 -2.80 25.13
CA MET A 1 10.00 -2.02 24.36
C MET A 1 8.74 -1.83 25.21
N ASN A 2 8.37 -0.58 25.48
CA ASN A 2 7.17 -0.25 26.26
C ASN A 2 5.96 -0.24 25.33
N GLU A 3 4.97 -1.07 25.63
CA GLU A 3 3.68 -1.05 24.97
C GLU A 3 2.76 -0.04 25.67
N SER A 4 1.97 0.69 24.88
CA SER A 4 0.94 1.60 25.36
C SER A 4 -0.36 1.36 24.59
N THR A 5 -1.48 1.72 25.19
CA THR A 5 -2.81 1.52 24.62
C THR A 5 -3.61 2.80 24.71
N LEU A 6 -4.23 3.17 23.60
CA LEU A 6 -5.23 4.22 23.50
C LEU A 6 -6.60 3.58 23.34
N GLU A 7 -7.47 3.72 24.34
CA GLU A 7 -8.85 3.23 24.26
C GLU A 7 -9.68 4.14 23.35
N TRP A 8 -10.53 3.54 22.52
CA TRP A 8 -11.34 4.24 21.54
C TRP A 8 -12.82 4.14 21.92
N SER A 9 -13.48 5.29 22.05
CA SER A 9 -14.88 5.38 22.49
C SER A 9 -15.89 5.54 21.34
N GLY A 10 -15.44 5.80 20.10
CA GLY A 10 -16.29 6.04 18.92
C GLY A 10 -16.96 4.79 18.34
N PRO A 11 -17.32 4.75 17.04
CA PRO A 11 -17.61 3.51 16.30
C PRO A 11 -16.35 2.66 16.13
N ASP A 12 -16.45 1.43 15.60
CA ASP A 12 -15.27 0.58 15.41
C ASP A 12 -14.25 1.22 14.46
N LEU A 13 -12.96 1.18 14.83
CA LEU A 13 -11.87 1.59 13.96
C LEU A 13 -11.75 0.62 12.78
N LEU A 14 -11.67 1.17 11.58
CA LEU A 14 -11.49 0.43 10.33
C LEU A 14 -10.03 0.44 9.86
N ASP A 15 -9.39 1.61 9.84
CA ASP A 15 -8.00 1.73 9.42
C ASP A 15 -7.33 3.00 9.96
N LEU A 16 -6.00 3.07 9.87
CA LEU A 16 -5.21 4.20 10.35
C LEU A 16 -4.25 4.70 9.25
N ALA A 17 -3.84 5.96 9.32
CA ALA A 17 -2.80 6.50 8.44
C ALA A 17 -1.89 7.47 9.19
N PRO A 18 -0.58 7.20 9.29
CA PRO A 18 0.38 8.16 9.85
C PRO A 18 0.39 9.47 9.06
N VAL A 19 0.46 10.59 9.76
CA VAL A 19 0.49 11.94 9.16
C VAL A 19 1.43 12.86 9.93
N ALA A 20 1.88 13.93 9.26
CA ALA A 20 2.70 14.97 9.85
C ALA A 20 1.91 16.28 10.05
N ARG A 21 0.76 16.20 10.72
CA ARG A 21 -0.06 17.39 11.01
C ARG A 21 0.44 18.13 12.25
N ALA A 22 0.01 19.38 12.38
CA ALA A 22 0.29 20.19 13.57
C ALA A 22 -0.58 19.80 14.78
N ASP A 23 -1.75 19.21 14.54
CA ASP A 23 -2.78 18.85 15.52
C ASP A 23 -2.85 17.34 15.81
N GLY A 24 -1.96 16.53 15.23
CA GLY A 24 -1.83 15.12 15.54
C GLY A 24 -0.90 14.35 14.62
N ASP A 25 -0.73 13.06 14.93
CA ASP A 25 0.24 12.15 14.32
C ASP A 25 -0.44 11.09 13.45
N LEU A 26 -1.74 10.89 13.63
CA LEU A 26 -2.47 9.77 13.04
C LEU A 26 -3.84 10.22 12.57
N LEU A 27 -4.23 9.81 11.37
CA LEU A 27 -5.63 9.79 10.96
C LEU A 27 -6.23 8.42 11.27
N ALA A 28 -7.46 8.41 11.74
CA ALA A 28 -8.24 7.21 12.00
C ALA A 28 -9.57 7.27 11.24
N LEU A 29 -9.90 6.18 10.56
CA LEU A 29 -11.20 5.95 9.94
C LEU A 29 -12.04 5.04 10.85
N ASP A 30 -13.27 5.45 11.16
CA ASP A 30 -14.23 4.62 11.89
C ASP A 30 -15.36 4.07 11.00
N ALA A 31 -16.09 3.10 11.53
CA ALA A 31 -17.16 2.37 10.84
C ALA A 31 -18.38 3.22 10.46
N SER A 32 -18.49 4.45 10.98
CA SER A 32 -19.51 5.43 10.55
C SER A 32 -19.03 6.34 9.42
N GLY A 33 -17.81 6.13 8.91
CA GLY A 33 -17.16 7.01 7.94
C GLY A 33 -16.56 8.27 8.60
N GLY A 34 -16.42 8.27 9.92
CA GLY A 34 -15.77 9.34 10.67
C GLY A 34 -14.27 9.34 10.47
N LEU A 35 -13.71 10.53 10.19
CA LEU A 35 -12.27 10.78 10.14
C LEU A 35 -11.87 11.59 11.37
N HIS A 36 -10.83 11.11 12.04
CA HIS A 36 -10.32 11.71 13.27
C HIS A 36 -8.82 11.90 13.19
N CYS A 37 -8.31 12.97 13.77
CA CYS A 37 -6.90 13.18 14.01
C CYS A 37 -6.58 12.83 15.45
N ILE A 38 -5.55 12.02 15.66
CA ILE A 38 -5.11 11.55 16.98
C ILE A 38 -3.68 12.04 17.21
N ASP A 39 -3.49 12.74 18.32
CA ASP A 39 -2.17 13.04 18.87
C ASP A 39 -1.75 11.86 19.76
N LEU A 40 -0.70 11.14 19.35
CA LEU A 40 -0.26 9.94 20.05
C LEU A 40 0.40 10.24 21.39
N ARG A 41 0.87 11.48 21.60
CA ARG A 41 1.49 11.91 22.86
C ARG A 41 0.44 12.21 23.92
N SER A 42 -0.59 12.98 23.58
CA SER A 42 -1.65 13.34 24.53
C SER A 42 -2.76 12.28 24.60
N GLY A 43 -2.87 11.44 23.57
CA GLY A 43 -4.00 10.53 23.38
C GLY A 43 -5.30 11.23 22.99
N GLN A 44 -5.23 12.54 22.67
CA GLN A 44 -6.40 13.30 22.25
C GLN A 44 -6.82 12.88 20.83
N ALA A 45 -8.09 12.53 20.68
CA ALA A 45 -8.72 12.30 19.38
C ALA A 45 -9.68 13.45 19.05
N THR A 46 -9.46 14.09 17.90
CA THR A 46 -10.28 15.19 17.38
C THR A 46 -10.98 14.73 16.12
N ARG A 47 -12.31 14.76 16.11
CA ARG A 47 -13.09 14.44 14.92
C ARG A 47 -13.00 15.58 13.90
N LEU A 48 -12.51 15.26 12.70
CA LEU A 48 -12.43 16.20 11.59
C LEU A 48 -13.77 16.32 10.85
N GLY A 49 -14.47 15.19 10.70
CA GLY A 49 -15.79 15.13 10.06
C GLY A 49 -16.18 13.69 9.73
N ALA A 50 -17.19 13.50 8.86
CA ALA A 50 -17.49 12.18 8.29
C ALA A 50 -17.97 12.25 6.85
N VAL A 51 -17.75 11.16 6.14
CA VAL A 51 -18.27 10.92 4.79
C VAL A 51 -19.17 9.68 4.80
N GLU A 52 -20.11 9.61 3.87
CA GLU A 52 -20.85 8.37 3.62
C GLU A 52 -19.92 7.38 2.90
N LEU A 53 -19.67 6.23 3.53
CA LEU A 53 -18.92 5.15 2.92
C LEU A 53 -19.81 4.42 1.90
N PRO A 54 -19.41 4.36 0.61
CA PRO A 54 -20.16 3.63 -0.39
C PRO A 54 -20.40 2.17 0.00
N ALA A 55 -21.61 1.66 -0.21
CA ALA A 55 -21.92 0.25 0.06
C ALA A 55 -21.01 -0.68 -0.77
N GLN A 56 -20.52 -1.75 -0.14
CA GLN A 56 -19.64 -2.72 -0.78
C GLN A 56 -20.32 -4.09 -0.84
N THR A 57 -20.24 -4.74 -1.99
CA THR A 57 -20.69 -6.12 -2.16
C THR A 57 -19.46 -7.02 -2.18
N ILE A 58 -19.37 -7.93 -1.22
CA ILE A 58 -18.30 -8.93 -1.17
C ILE A 58 -18.93 -10.27 -1.56
N GLU A 59 -18.70 -10.73 -2.79
CA GLU A 59 -19.27 -11.99 -3.26
C GLU A 59 -18.57 -13.19 -2.62
N ASN A 60 -17.24 -13.14 -2.48
CA ASN A 60 -16.42 -14.22 -1.94
C ASN A 60 -15.33 -13.67 -0.99
N PRO A 61 -15.64 -13.48 0.30
CA PRO A 61 -14.66 -12.97 1.27
C PRO A 61 -13.39 -13.85 1.33
N GLY A 62 -12.22 -13.23 1.26
CA GLY A 62 -10.93 -13.94 1.30
C GLY A 62 -10.54 -14.66 0.02
N ALA A 63 -11.31 -14.51 -1.08
CA ALA A 63 -10.90 -15.01 -2.38
C ALA A 63 -9.56 -14.39 -2.78
N PHE A 64 -8.71 -15.20 -3.42
CA PHE A 64 -7.38 -14.78 -3.90
C PHE A 64 -6.45 -14.25 -2.80
N GLY A 65 -6.66 -14.63 -1.54
CA GLY A 65 -5.82 -14.18 -0.42
C GLY A 65 -6.01 -12.71 -0.03
N LEU A 66 -7.03 -12.03 -0.58
CA LEU A 66 -7.30 -10.62 -0.32
C LEU A 66 -8.24 -10.43 0.88
N ASP A 67 -7.81 -9.63 1.85
CA ASP A 67 -8.66 -9.19 2.97
C ASP A 67 -9.47 -7.95 2.56
N SER A 68 -10.75 -8.16 2.21
CA SER A 68 -11.65 -7.07 1.78
C SER A 68 -12.00 -6.14 2.94
N ARG A 69 -11.44 -4.94 2.95
CA ARG A 69 -11.62 -3.95 4.00
C ARG A 69 -11.47 -2.52 3.49
N TRP A 70 -11.99 -1.56 4.26
CA TRP A 70 -11.68 -0.15 4.06
C TRP A 70 -10.23 0.13 4.40
N ARG A 71 -9.56 0.89 3.53
CA ARG A 71 -8.21 1.38 3.70
C ARG A 71 -8.19 2.89 3.75
N LEU A 72 -7.35 3.43 4.62
CA LEU A 72 -7.09 4.85 4.76
C LEU A 72 -5.67 5.15 4.28
N HIS A 73 -5.56 5.97 3.25
CA HIS A 73 -4.31 6.57 2.84
C HIS A 73 -4.35 8.07 3.12
N ALA A 74 -3.22 8.65 3.51
CA ALA A 74 -3.13 10.08 3.78
C ALA A 74 -1.95 10.69 3.02
N SER A 75 -2.09 11.96 2.63
CA SER A 75 -0.93 12.75 2.22
C SER A 75 -0.01 12.97 3.43
N ALA A 76 1.29 13.14 3.19
CA ALA A 76 2.27 13.21 4.28
C ALA A 76 2.00 14.37 5.26
N ASP A 77 1.55 15.52 4.74
CA ASP A 77 1.09 16.69 5.50
C ASP A 77 -0.28 16.49 6.18
N GLY A 78 -0.98 15.41 5.86
CA GLY A 78 -2.33 15.12 6.31
C GLY A 78 -3.38 16.11 5.83
N GLU A 79 -3.16 16.82 4.73
CA GLU A 79 -4.18 17.67 4.10
C GLU A 79 -5.27 16.86 3.40
N PHE A 80 -4.93 15.69 2.86
CA PHE A 80 -5.84 14.83 2.12
C PHE A 80 -5.88 13.42 2.70
N ALA A 81 -7.07 12.82 2.63
CA ALA A 81 -7.27 11.40 2.93
C ALA A 81 -7.98 10.72 1.76
N ALA A 82 -7.47 9.57 1.33
CA ALA A 82 -8.15 8.67 0.41
C ALA A 82 -8.71 7.47 1.18
N LEU A 83 -10.00 7.22 1.02
CA LEU A 83 -10.73 6.10 1.61
C LEU A 83 -11.10 5.17 0.47
N VAL A 84 -10.50 3.98 0.45
CA VAL A 84 -10.67 3.01 -0.64
C VAL A 84 -11.03 1.65 -0.06
N PHE A 85 -11.66 0.79 -0.86
CA PHE A 85 -12.04 -0.54 -0.42
C PHE A 85 -11.24 -1.61 -1.15
N ASP A 86 -10.46 -2.40 -0.41
CA ASP A 86 -9.70 -3.51 -0.99
C ASP A 86 -10.64 -4.58 -1.55
N GLY A 87 -10.43 -4.95 -2.82
CA GLY A 87 -11.35 -5.80 -3.57
C GLY A 87 -12.58 -5.06 -4.13
N GLY A 88 -12.64 -3.74 -3.99
CA GLY A 88 -13.69 -2.88 -4.54
C GLY A 88 -13.23 -2.07 -5.75
N ARG A 89 -14.17 -1.30 -6.32
CA ARG A 89 -13.90 -0.32 -7.39
C ARG A 89 -14.06 1.14 -6.96
N GLN A 90 -14.63 1.40 -5.79
CA GLN A 90 -15.01 2.74 -5.38
C GLN A 90 -14.12 3.24 -4.26
N GLY A 91 -13.89 4.55 -4.27
CA GLY A 91 -13.20 5.25 -3.19
C GLY A 91 -13.55 6.74 -3.19
N LEU A 92 -13.05 7.44 -2.19
CA LEU A 92 -13.25 8.88 -2.01
C LEU A 92 -11.94 9.54 -1.62
N VAL A 93 -11.75 10.78 -2.04
CA VAL A 93 -10.68 11.64 -1.55
C VAL A 93 -11.30 12.83 -0.84
N VAL A 94 -10.84 13.10 0.37
CA VAL A 94 -11.34 14.16 1.23
C VAL A 94 -10.25 15.20 1.40
N ASP A 95 -10.58 16.46 1.09
CA ASP A 95 -9.79 17.63 1.48
C ASP A 95 -10.15 17.94 2.94
N LEU A 96 -9.21 17.68 3.85
CA LEU A 96 -9.46 17.68 5.29
C LEU A 96 -9.53 19.08 5.88
N ALA A 97 -9.00 20.11 5.20
CA ALA A 97 -8.99 21.46 5.73
C ALA A 97 -10.41 22.09 5.80
N PRO A 98 -11.19 22.15 4.69
CA PRO A 98 -12.60 22.53 4.75
C PRO A 98 -13.53 21.33 4.97
N PHE A 99 -12.97 20.12 5.12
CA PHE A 99 -13.68 18.85 5.22
C PHE A 99 -14.72 18.65 4.11
N ARG A 100 -14.25 18.38 2.88
CA ARG A 100 -15.13 18.07 1.74
C ARG A 100 -14.61 16.90 0.93
N VAL A 101 -15.52 16.11 0.38
CA VAL A 101 -15.17 15.13 -0.66
C VAL A 101 -14.71 15.91 -1.90
N ALA A 102 -13.42 15.83 -2.20
CA ALA A 102 -12.82 16.45 -3.37
C ALA A 102 -12.97 15.57 -4.61
N LEU A 103 -12.85 14.24 -4.45
CA LEU A 103 -12.92 13.28 -5.56
C LEU A 103 -13.70 12.03 -5.18
N ARG A 104 -14.36 11.46 -6.18
CA ARG A 104 -14.90 10.10 -6.15
C ARG A 104 -14.06 9.26 -7.11
N LEU A 105 -13.54 8.15 -6.62
CA LEU A 105 -12.68 7.25 -7.36
C LEU A 105 -13.51 6.11 -7.94
N ASP A 106 -13.25 5.78 -9.19
CA ASP A 106 -13.74 4.59 -9.86
C ASP A 106 -12.56 3.89 -10.54
N GLY A 107 -12.21 2.72 -10.03
CA GLY A 107 -11.09 1.93 -10.52
C GLY A 107 -11.47 0.94 -11.63
N GLY A 108 -12.71 0.97 -12.13
CA GLY A 108 -13.23 -0.01 -13.09
C GLY A 108 -13.78 -1.29 -12.43
N ASP A 109 -14.56 -2.06 -13.19
CA ASP A 109 -15.35 -3.20 -12.72
C ASP A 109 -14.99 -4.55 -13.35
N TYR A 110 -13.77 -4.63 -13.88
CA TYR A 110 -13.26 -5.87 -14.44
C TYR A 110 -12.26 -6.50 -13.47
N TYR A 111 -12.68 -7.60 -12.83
CA TYR A 111 -11.90 -8.36 -11.82
C TYR A 111 -11.27 -7.51 -10.70
N GLN A 112 -11.91 -6.39 -10.33
CA GLN A 112 -11.44 -5.50 -9.26
C GLN A 112 -11.32 -6.20 -7.89
N ASN A 113 -12.02 -7.31 -7.69
CA ASN A 113 -12.07 -8.08 -6.45
C ASN A 113 -10.86 -9.00 -6.23
N THR A 114 -9.95 -9.10 -7.19
CA THR A 114 -8.75 -9.95 -7.08
C THR A 114 -7.56 -9.23 -6.45
N VAL A 115 -7.59 -7.89 -6.38
CA VAL A 115 -6.48 -7.05 -5.95
C VAL A 115 -6.95 -5.97 -4.96
N PRO A 116 -6.06 -5.44 -4.09
CA PRO A 116 -6.37 -4.26 -3.30
C PRO A 116 -6.65 -3.05 -4.20
N PHE A 117 -7.30 -2.02 -3.65
CA PHE A 117 -7.51 -0.80 -4.43
C PHE A 117 -6.21 -0.01 -4.52
N SER A 118 -5.65 0.11 -5.72
CA SER A 118 -4.41 0.84 -5.96
C SER A 118 -4.61 2.34 -5.73
N ALA A 119 -4.12 2.84 -4.60
CA ALA A 119 -4.06 4.27 -4.29
C ALA A 119 -2.86 4.60 -3.39
N CYS A 120 -2.22 5.73 -3.64
CA CYS A 120 -1.24 6.32 -2.72
C CYS A 120 -1.08 7.83 -2.98
N PHE A 121 -0.52 8.54 -2.01
CA PHE A 121 -0.09 9.92 -2.18
C PHE A 121 1.42 10.01 -2.35
N LEU A 122 1.86 10.98 -3.14
CA LEU A 122 3.27 11.35 -3.28
C LEU A 122 3.42 12.87 -3.26
N SER A 123 4.62 13.35 -2.95
CA SER A 123 4.99 14.75 -3.15
C SER A 123 5.78 14.89 -4.44
N PHE A 124 5.36 15.80 -5.30
CA PHE A 124 6.05 16.09 -6.56
C PHE A 124 6.16 17.60 -6.73
N GLN A 125 7.40 18.10 -6.85
CA GLN A 125 7.69 19.55 -6.94
C GLN A 125 7.08 20.40 -5.80
N GLY A 126 6.88 19.79 -4.62
CA GLY A 126 6.27 20.43 -3.46
C GLY A 126 4.75 20.32 -3.38
N ASP A 127 4.09 19.84 -4.44
CA ASP A 127 2.65 19.61 -4.47
C ASP A 127 2.31 18.16 -4.08
N THR A 128 1.16 17.97 -3.43
CA THR A 128 0.61 16.64 -3.16
C THR A 128 -0.09 16.12 -4.42
N VAL A 129 0.24 14.89 -4.80
CA VAL A 129 -0.34 14.17 -5.94
C VAL A 129 -0.97 12.87 -5.45
N LEU A 130 -2.15 12.55 -5.96
CA LEU A 130 -2.80 11.25 -5.76
C LEU A 130 -2.52 10.36 -6.96
N VAL A 131 -1.92 9.19 -6.73
CA VAL A 131 -1.86 8.11 -7.72
C VAL A 131 -2.96 7.12 -7.41
N HIS A 132 -3.77 6.77 -8.39
CA HIS A 132 -4.87 5.83 -8.20
C HIS A 132 -5.23 5.08 -9.49
N ARG A 133 -5.86 3.92 -9.32
CA ARG A 133 -6.50 3.19 -10.41
C ARG A 133 -7.69 4.00 -10.97
N THR A 134 -7.80 4.06 -12.29
CA THR A 134 -8.91 4.70 -13.04
C THR A 134 -9.61 3.76 -14.02
N ALA A 135 -9.00 2.61 -14.30
CA ALA A 135 -9.60 1.48 -14.99
C ALA A 135 -8.86 0.21 -14.54
N TRP A 136 -9.39 -0.97 -14.85
CA TRP A 136 -8.86 -2.25 -14.36
C TRP A 136 -7.35 -2.43 -14.61
N ASN A 137 -6.83 -1.89 -15.72
CA ASN A 137 -5.42 -1.93 -16.14
C ASN A 137 -4.77 -0.55 -16.28
N ARG A 138 -5.25 0.46 -15.55
CA ARG A 138 -4.74 1.83 -15.69
C ARG A 138 -4.54 2.52 -14.34
N LEU A 139 -3.34 3.06 -14.16
CA LEU A 139 -3.04 4.07 -13.14
C LEU A 139 -3.06 5.47 -13.75
N ASP A 140 -3.52 6.43 -12.97
CA ASP A 140 -3.34 7.85 -13.26
C ASP A 140 -2.89 8.59 -12.00
N ALA A 141 -2.23 9.72 -12.23
CA ALA A 141 -1.96 10.71 -11.22
C ALA A 141 -2.92 11.89 -11.36
N SER A 142 -3.49 12.34 -10.26
CA SER A 142 -4.45 13.45 -10.17
C SER A 142 -4.01 14.47 -9.13
N ASP A 143 -4.31 15.73 -9.39
CA ASP A 143 -4.39 16.74 -8.33
C ASP A 143 -5.54 16.34 -7.37
N PRO A 144 -5.26 16.09 -6.07
CA PRO A 144 -6.26 15.58 -5.13
C PRO A 144 -7.35 16.61 -4.80
N ARG A 145 -7.10 17.90 -5.03
CA ARG A 145 -8.02 18.99 -4.71
C ARG A 145 -8.99 19.26 -5.85
N SER A 146 -8.48 19.27 -7.08
CA SER A 146 -9.25 19.62 -8.29
C SER A 146 -9.71 18.42 -9.10
N GLY A 147 -9.06 17.26 -8.95
CA GLY A 147 -9.30 16.06 -9.76
C GLY A 147 -8.71 16.13 -11.16
N ARG A 148 -7.96 17.18 -11.45
CA ARG A 148 -7.30 17.33 -12.75
C ARG A 148 -6.26 16.21 -12.91
N LEU A 149 -6.44 15.40 -13.95
CA LEU A 149 -5.45 14.40 -14.35
C LEU A 149 -4.14 15.09 -14.74
N LEU A 150 -3.06 14.62 -14.12
CA LEU A 150 -1.68 15.04 -14.39
C LEU A 150 -1.03 14.16 -15.47
N THR A 151 -1.49 12.91 -15.58
CA THR A 151 -1.01 11.91 -16.55
C THR A 151 -2.05 11.65 -17.65
N ALA A 152 -2.83 12.67 -18.00
CA ALA A 152 -3.85 12.58 -19.03
C ALA A 152 -3.22 12.10 -20.36
N ARG A 153 -3.71 10.98 -20.86
CA ARG A 153 -3.23 10.32 -22.07
C ARG A 153 -4.34 9.50 -22.72
N GLY A 154 -4.07 9.02 -23.94
CA GLY A 154 -5.01 8.26 -24.76
C GLY A 154 -5.53 6.98 -24.10
N PRO A 155 -6.43 6.25 -24.79
CA PRO A 155 -7.00 5.03 -24.26
C PRO A 155 -5.96 3.91 -24.09
N THR A 156 -6.11 3.13 -23.03
CA THR A 156 -5.33 1.92 -22.73
C THR A 156 -6.13 0.63 -22.96
N SER A 157 -7.40 0.75 -23.34
CA SER A 157 -8.31 -0.36 -23.61
C SER A 157 -8.56 -0.51 -25.11
N TYR A 158 -9.01 -1.69 -25.54
CA TYR A 158 -9.40 -1.92 -26.92
C TYR A 158 -10.52 -0.97 -27.34
N GLU A 159 -10.35 -0.32 -28.49
CA GLU A 159 -11.39 0.47 -29.14
C GLU A 159 -11.68 -0.13 -30.51
N ASN A 160 -12.95 -0.45 -30.79
CA ASN A 160 -13.38 -1.09 -32.05
C ASN A 160 -12.61 -2.37 -32.43
N GLY A 161 -12.09 -3.11 -31.43
CA GLY A 161 -11.30 -4.32 -31.63
C GLY A 161 -9.82 -4.07 -31.94
N GLU A 162 -9.37 -2.82 -31.98
CA GLU A 162 -7.96 -2.47 -32.15
C GLU A 162 -7.26 -2.36 -30.79
N ARG A 163 -6.09 -3.00 -30.69
CA ARG A 163 -5.24 -2.93 -29.49
C ARG A 163 -4.50 -1.59 -29.48
N PRO A 164 -4.61 -0.78 -28.41
CA PRO A 164 -3.87 0.49 -28.34
C PRO A 164 -2.36 0.26 -28.18
N PRO A 165 -1.51 1.24 -28.54
CA PRO A 165 -0.05 1.09 -28.51
C PRO A 165 0.50 0.68 -27.14
N HIS A 166 -0.03 1.29 -26.07
CA HIS A 166 0.40 1.06 -24.68
C HIS A 166 -0.57 0.14 -23.93
N TYR A 167 -1.18 -0.82 -24.64
CA TYR A 167 -2.08 -1.79 -24.01
C TYR A 167 -1.34 -2.64 -22.98
N LEU A 168 -1.89 -2.67 -21.78
CA LEU A 168 -1.35 -3.42 -20.65
C LEU A 168 -2.37 -4.47 -20.19
N ASP A 169 -1.96 -5.72 -20.09
CA ASP A 169 -2.78 -6.81 -19.54
C ASP A 169 -2.33 -7.12 -18.11
N TYR A 170 -2.64 -6.20 -17.21
CA TYR A 170 -2.06 -6.13 -15.87
C TYR A 170 -3.06 -5.50 -14.93
N PHE A 171 -3.28 -6.13 -13.79
CA PHE A 171 -4.11 -5.61 -12.72
C PHE A 171 -3.21 -4.95 -11.69
N HIS A 172 -3.31 -3.64 -11.56
CA HIS A 172 -2.56 -2.90 -10.55
C HIS A 172 -3.02 -3.33 -9.15
N GLY A 173 -2.07 -3.57 -8.26
CA GLY A 173 -2.31 -4.10 -6.91
C GLY A 173 -1.86 -3.13 -5.83
N LEU A 174 -1.10 -3.64 -4.86
CA LEU A 174 -0.57 -2.82 -3.77
C LEU A 174 0.37 -1.75 -4.34
N LEU A 175 0.02 -0.48 -4.13
CA LEU A 175 0.87 0.66 -4.47
C LEU A 175 1.58 1.23 -3.25
N ARG A 176 2.89 1.45 -3.40
CA ARG A 176 3.73 2.06 -2.37
C ARG A 176 4.80 2.97 -2.98
N PRO A 177 4.84 4.27 -2.64
CA PRO A 177 6.00 5.10 -2.97
C PRO A 177 7.20 4.66 -2.13
N SER A 178 8.40 4.79 -2.70
CA SER A 178 9.65 4.68 -1.94
C SER A 178 9.73 5.78 -0.87
N PRO A 179 10.60 5.65 0.15
CA PRO A 179 10.68 6.63 1.24
C PRO A 179 10.90 8.07 0.77
N SER A 180 11.68 8.29 -0.30
CA SER A 180 11.85 9.62 -0.92
C SER A 180 10.76 9.99 -1.92
N GLY A 181 9.91 9.04 -2.31
CA GLY A 181 8.86 9.22 -3.32
C GLY A 181 9.35 9.20 -4.76
N THR A 182 10.61 8.84 -5.01
CA THR A 182 11.19 8.82 -6.37
C THR A 182 10.72 7.61 -7.19
N LEU A 183 10.50 6.47 -6.53
CA LEU A 183 10.00 5.26 -7.17
C LEU A 183 8.59 4.93 -6.69
N LEU A 184 7.78 4.39 -7.58
CA LEU A 184 6.51 3.75 -7.25
C LEU A 184 6.66 2.24 -7.42
N PHE A 185 6.33 1.50 -6.37
CA PHE A 185 6.17 0.06 -6.41
C PHE A 185 4.71 -0.32 -6.66
N ASP A 186 4.51 -1.33 -7.49
CA ASP A 186 3.22 -1.91 -7.85
C ASP A 186 3.30 -3.44 -7.79
N ALA A 187 2.59 -4.04 -6.83
CA ALA A 187 2.44 -5.49 -6.72
C ALA A 187 1.24 -5.97 -7.52
N GLY A 188 1.29 -5.83 -8.84
CA GLY A 188 0.20 -6.25 -9.70
C GLY A 188 0.26 -7.71 -10.13
N TRP A 189 -0.80 -8.10 -10.83
CA TRP A 189 -1.11 -9.45 -11.25
C TRP A 189 -1.33 -9.51 -12.77
N VAL A 190 -0.92 -10.60 -13.41
CA VAL A 190 -1.24 -10.92 -14.83
C VAL A 190 -1.93 -12.27 -14.84
N TRP A 191 -2.98 -12.49 -15.64
CA TRP A 191 -3.92 -13.66 -15.61
C TRP A 191 -3.47 -15.05 -15.15
N GLN A 192 -2.21 -15.45 -15.36
CA GLN A 192 -1.68 -16.65 -14.71
C GLN A 192 -1.63 -16.40 -13.18
N PRO A 193 -1.63 -17.39 -12.29
CA PRO A 193 -1.65 -17.08 -10.86
C PRO A 193 -0.26 -16.59 -10.37
N ALA A 194 0.26 -15.52 -10.98
CA ALA A 194 1.59 -14.99 -10.77
C ALA A 194 1.52 -13.49 -10.47
N GLY A 195 2.11 -13.11 -9.34
CA GLY A 195 2.41 -11.70 -9.05
C GLY A 195 3.58 -11.22 -9.91
N VAL A 196 3.40 -10.10 -10.59
CA VAL A 196 4.42 -9.45 -11.44
C VAL A 196 4.73 -8.07 -10.84
N PRO A 197 5.42 -8.03 -9.69
CA PRO A 197 5.80 -6.78 -9.06
C PRO A 197 6.65 -5.93 -9.99
N CYS A 198 6.37 -4.63 -10.03
CA CYS A 198 7.10 -3.67 -10.84
C CYS A 198 7.51 -2.45 -9.99
N VAL A 199 8.56 -1.76 -10.44
CA VAL A 199 8.85 -0.39 -10.02
C VAL A 199 9.00 0.52 -11.22
N PHE A 200 8.68 1.80 -11.08
CA PHE A 200 8.92 2.83 -12.10
C PHE A 200 9.18 4.19 -11.45
N ASP A 201 9.80 5.10 -12.21
CA ASP A 201 10.17 6.43 -11.73
C ASP A 201 8.97 7.39 -11.75
N ALA A 202 8.60 7.89 -10.57
CA ALA A 202 7.44 8.76 -10.42
C ALA A 202 7.66 10.13 -11.08
N ALA A 203 8.88 10.66 -11.02
CA ALA A 203 9.19 11.96 -11.61
C ALA A 203 9.24 11.88 -13.14
N ALA A 204 9.81 10.81 -13.70
CA ALA A 204 9.76 10.54 -15.13
C ALA A 204 8.30 10.43 -15.61
N TRP A 205 7.45 9.74 -14.85
CA TRP A 205 6.03 9.59 -15.17
C TRP A 205 5.28 10.92 -15.19
N LEU A 206 5.47 11.73 -14.15
CA LEU A 206 4.74 12.99 -13.95
C LEU A 206 5.26 14.14 -14.80
N ALA A 207 6.55 14.13 -15.18
CA ALA A 207 7.18 15.26 -15.87
C ALA A 207 7.48 15.01 -17.36
N SER A 208 7.76 13.76 -17.74
CA SER A 208 8.45 13.47 -19.00
C SER A 208 7.68 12.53 -19.90
N ASN A 209 7.14 11.44 -19.35
CA ASN A 209 6.46 10.41 -20.11
C ASN A 209 5.25 9.88 -19.35
N VAL A 210 4.05 10.26 -19.80
CA VAL A 210 2.78 9.85 -19.17
C VAL A 210 2.52 8.33 -19.25
N TRP A 211 3.31 7.56 -20.01
CA TRP A 211 3.19 6.12 -20.18
C TRP A 211 4.17 5.29 -19.31
N GLU A 212 4.91 5.91 -18.38
CA GLU A 212 5.87 5.17 -17.51
C GLU A 212 5.24 4.03 -16.71
N SER A 213 3.98 4.16 -16.28
CA SER A 213 3.27 3.08 -15.58
C SER A 213 2.94 1.88 -16.46
N GLU A 214 2.90 2.03 -17.79
CA GLU A 214 2.57 0.96 -18.74
C GLU A 214 3.84 0.25 -19.24
N ASP A 215 4.62 0.95 -20.04
CA ASP A 215 5.76 0.42 -20.80
C ASP A 215 6.93 1.42 -20.94
N GLY A 216 6.92 2.50 -20.15
CA GLY A 216 8.00 3.48 -20.19
C GLY A 216 9.35 2.93 -19.70
N ALA A 217 10.40 3.68 -20.03
CA ALA A 217 11.77 3.19 -19.96
C ALA A 217 12.29 2.98 -18.53
N SER A 218 11.67 3.61 -17.54
CA SER A 218 12.06 3.42 -16.13
C SER A 218 11.43 2.19 -15.48
N LYS A 219 10.41 1.61 -16.12
CA LYS A 219 9.66 0.48 -15.58
C LYS A 219 10.51 -0.77 -15.57
N ARG A 220 10.60 -1.40 -14.41
CA ARG A 220 11.37 -2.62 -14.16
C ARG A 220 10.48 -3.65 -13.49
N ARG A 221 10.46 -4.85 -14.04
CA ARG A 221 9.88 -6.02 -13.37
C ARG A 221 10.86 -6.51 -12.32
N LEU A 222 10.31 -6.89 -11.17
CA LEU A 222 11.04 -7.60 -10.13
C LEU A 222 10.75 -9.11 -10.27
N VAL A 223 11.28 -9.90 -9.34
CA VAL A 223 11.05 -11.35 -9.26
C VAL A 223 9.56 -11.69 -9.22
N LEU A 224 9.18 -12.71 -9.99
CA LEU A 224 7.81 -13.23 -10.02
C LEU A 224 7.45 -13.89 -8.69
N ARG A 225 6.19 -13.76 -8.31
CA ARG A 225 5.64 -14.31 -7.08
C ARG A 225 4.55 -15.31 -7.42
N ASP A 226 4.42 -16.35 -6.61
CA ASP A 226 3.34 -17.34 -6.68
C ASP A 226 1.98 -16.78 -6.23
N ASP A 227 1.97 -15.62 -5.58
CA ASP A 227 0.78 -14.87 -5.19
C ASP A 227 1.05 -13.35 -5.31
N TRP A 228 0.02 -12.60 -5.73
CA TRP A 228 0.08 -11.16 -5.97
C TRP A 228 -0.38 -10.31 -4.78
N ASN A 229 -1.09 -10.88 -3.80
CA ASN A 229 -1.63 -10.16 -2.65
C ASN A 229 -0.76 -10.22 -1.39
N LEU A 230 0.39 -10.89 -1.47
CA LEU A 230 1.36 -10.95 -0.37
C LEU A 230 1.93 -9.54 -0.05
N PRO A 231 2.19 -9.22 1.23
CA PRO A 231 2.61 -7.89 1.64
C PRO A 231 3.97 -7.50 1.04
N ALA A 232 4.21 -6.19 0.99
CA ALA A 232 5.50 -5.62 0.61
C ALA A 232 5.73 -4.28 1.32
N CYS A 233 7.00 -3.97 1.59
CA CYS A 233 7.39 -2.66 2.11
C CYS A 233 8.77 -2.24 1.61
N TRP A 234 8.95 -0.94 1.40
CA TRP A 234 10.28 -0.38 1.15
C TRP A 234 11.13 -0.43 2.41
N ILE A 235 12.40 -0.77 2.24
CA ILE A 235 13.44 -0.65 3.27
C ILE A 235 14.11 0.72 3.14
N ASP A 236 14.53 1.05 1.93
CA ASP A 236 15.07 2.33 1.52
C ASP A 236 14.63 2.62 0.07
N ASP A 237 15.23 3.58 -0.62
CA ASP A 237 14.85 3.90 -2.02
C ASP A 237 15.31 2.86 -3.05
N ASP A 238 16.16 1.92 -2.65
CA ASP A 238 16.81 0.95 -3.53
C ASP A 238 16.41 -0.49 -3.20
N HIS A 239 15.89 -0.73 -2.00
CA HIS A 239 15.55 -2.06 -1.52
C HIS A 239 14.09 -2.19 -1.11
N ILE A 240 13.45 -3.24 -1.58
CA ILE A 240 12.09 -3.62 -1.19
C ILE A 240 12.06 -5.01 -0.57
N ALA A 241 11.29 -5.16 0.50
CA ALA A 241 10.97 -6.44 1.11
C ALA A 241 9.63 -6.94 0.58
N LEU A 242 9.61 -8.16 0.03
CA LEU A 242 8.46 -8.86 -0.52
C LEU A 242 8.16 -10.07 0.35
N GLY A 243 6.92 -10.21 0.84
CA GLY A 243 6.45 -11.45 1.47
C GLY A 243 6.42 -12.60 0.47
N GLY A 244 6.62 -13.83 0.93
CA GLY A 244 6.81 -14.96 0.04
C GLY A 244 8.24 -15.06 -0.49
N ILE A 245 8.76 -16.28 -0.46
CA ILE A 245 10.03 -16.63 -1.13
C ILE A 245 9.83 -17.69 -2.22
N ALA A 246 8.64 -18.29 -2.27
CA ALA A 246 8.20 -19.13 -3.37
C ALA A 246 8.11 -18.28 -4.65
N GLN A 247 8.31 -18.95 -5.78
CA GLN A 247 8.43 -18.31 -7.08
C GLN A 247 7.52 -19.03 -8.07
N TRP A 248 6.94 -18.26 -8.99
CA TRP A 248 6.30 -18.82 -10.18
C TRP A 248 7.38 -19.18 -11.20
N ASP A 249 7.44 -20.44 -11.60
CA ASP A 249 8.26 -20.90 -12.72
C ASP A 249 7.47 -20.66 -14.02
N GLU A 250 7.92 -19.71 -14.85
CA GLU A 250 7.27 -19.44 -16.13
C GLU A 250 7.42 -20.58 -17.14
N GLU A 251 8.52 -21.34 -17.09
CA GLU A 251 8.80 -22.40 -18.05
C GLU A 251 7.93 -23.63 -17.78
N GLU A 252 7.81 -24.01 -16.50
CA GLU A 252 7.01 -25.15 -16.07
C GLU A 252 5.55 -24.77 -15.73
N ALA A 253 5.24 -23.47 -15.68
CA ALA A 253 3.94 -22.92 -15.30
C ALA A 253 3.42 -23.47 -13.95
N GLU A 254 4.32 -23.57 -12.97
CA GLU A 254 4.03 -24.07 -11.63
C GLU A 254 4.77 -23.29 -10.52
N ASN A 255 4.33 -23.49 -9.29
CA ASN A 255 4.97 -22.88 -8.12
C ASN A 255 6.17 -23.70 -7.65
N VAL A 256 7.32 -23.05 -7.51
CA VAL A 256 8.47 -23.61 -6.82
C VAL A 256 8.24 -23.49 -5.31
N ALA A 257 7.91 -24.62 -4.68
CA ALA A 257 7.65 -24.68 -3.25
C ALA A 257 8.85 -24.16 -2.43
N ALA A 258 8.57 -23.31 -1.46
CA ALA A 258 9.56 -22.74 -0.55
C ALA A 258 8.97 -22.59 0.87
N PRO A 259 9.79 -22.53 1.93
CA PRO A 259 9.28 -22.17 3.25
C PRO A 259 8.73 -20.75 3.27
N ALA A 260 8.02 -20.37 4.33
CA ALA A 260 7.60 -18.99 4.50
C ALA A 260 8.82 -18.05 4.67
N GLY A 261 8.70 -16.82 4.17
CA GLY A 261 9.80 -15.88 4.32
C GLY A 261 9.56 -14.53 3.69
N VAL A 262 10.61 -13.73 3.73
CA VAL A 262 10.69 -12.43 3.09
C VAL A 262 11.89 -12.41 2.16
N ARG A 263 11.67 -11.91 0.96
CA ARG A 263 12.70 -11.64 -0.04
C ARG A 263 13.03 -10.16 -0.05
N ILE A 264 14.30 -9.81 0.00
CA ILE A 264 14.79 -8.43 -0.11
C ILE A 264 15.48 -8.29 -1.46
N VAL A 265 14.94 -7.39 -2.29
CA VAL A 265 15.33 -7.18 -3.69
C VAL A 265 15.94 -5.79 -3.83
N ASP A 266 17.09 -5.69 -4.52
CA ASP A 266 17.61 -4.42 -5.04
C ASP A 266 16.85 -4.07 -6.33
N VAL A 267 16.02 -3.03 -6.27
CA VAL A 267 15.14 -2.65 -7.38
C VAL A 267 15.88 -1.95 -8.52
N ARG A 268 17.12 -1.49 -8.29
CA ARG A 268 17.96 -0.89 -9.34
C ARG A 268 18.58 -1.97 -10.22
N GLN A 269 19.00 -3.06 -9.60
CA GLN A 269 19.58 -4.22 -10.26
C GLN A 269 18.49 -5.15 -10.84
N GLY A 270 17.25 -5.06 -10.33
CA GLY A 270 16.16 -5.95 -10.74
C GLY A 270 16.52 -7.40 -10.44
N THR A 271 16.45 -8.27 -11.44
CA THR A 271 16.78 -9.70 -11.30
C THR A 271 18.27 -10.01 -11.50
N LEU A 272 19.14 -9.00 -11.64
CA LEU A 272 20.57 -9.19 -11.94
C LEU A 272 21.41 -9.60 -10.73
N THR A 273 20.93 -9.35 -9.50
CA THR A 273 21.63 -9.71 -8.26
C THR A 273 20.85 -10.75 -7.47
N PRO A 274 21.53 -11.64 -6.73
CA PRO A 274 20.84 -12.59 -5.86
C PRO A 274 20.11 -11.83 -4.76
N ASP A 275 18.84 -12.18 -4.57
CA ASP A 275 18.03 -11.63 -3.49
C ASP A 275 18.52 -12.12 -2.13
N ARG A 276 18.33 -11.30 -1.11
CA ARG A 276 18.53 -11.73 0.27
C ARG A 276 17.23 -12.34 0.80
N ILE A 277 17.36 -13.49 1.45
CA ILE A 277 16.22 -14.25 2.00
C ILE A 277 16.24 -14.22 3.53
N VAL A 278 15.08 -13.96 4.12
CA VAL A 278 14.80 -14.11 5.55
C VAL A 278 13.72 -15.16 5.72
N VAL A 279 14.08 -16.33 6.25
CA VAL A 279 13.10 -17.40 6.51
C VAL A 279 12.35 -17.10 7.80
N THR A 280 11.01 -17.20 7.75
CA THR A 280 10.12 -16.91 8.87
C THR A 280 9.38 -18.16 9.33
N SER A 281 8.74 -18.10 10.49
CA SER A 281 7.94 -19.22 11.04
C SER A 281 6.57 -19.40 10.38
N ALA A 282 6.07 -18.36 9.71
CA ALA A 282 4.81 -18.33 8.97
C ALA A 282 4.90 -17.25 7.88
N GLU A 283 3.99 -17.26 6.91
CA GLU A 283 3.94 -16.21 5.88
C GLU A 283 3.58 -14.87 6.53
N PRO A 284 4.38 -13.79 6.31
CA PRO A 284 4.00 -12.45 6.68
C PRO A 284 2.61 -12.03 6.19
N LYS A 285 1.81 -11.48 7.10
CA LYS A 285 0.55 -10.80 6.76
C LYS A 285 0.72 -9.32 6.48
N GLU A 286 1.67 -8.69 7.15
CA GLU A 286 2.04 -7.29 6.97
C GLU A 286 3.56 -7.16 7.09
N LEU A 287 4.14 -6.22 6.35
CA LEU A 287 5.56 -5.91 6.36
C LEU A 287 5.77 -4.41 6.54
N PHE A 288 6.75 -4.05 7.37
CA PHE A 288 7.18 -2.67 7.55
C PHE A 288 8.71 -2.60 7.70
N SER A 289 9.28 -1.41 7.50
CA SER A 289 10.69 -1.16 7.78
C SER A 289 10.93 0.27 8.24
N ASP A 290 12.00 0.47 9.00
CA ASP A 290 12.60 1.76 9.34
C ASP A 290 13.97 1.97 8.68
N GLY A 291 14.29 1.16 7.66
CA GLY A 291 15.58 1.13 6.96
C GLY A 291 16.70 0.39 7.69
N ARG A 292 16.53 0.06 8.97
CA ARG A 292 17.51 -0.69 9.78
C ARG A 292 16.99 -2.05 10.22
N SER A 293 15.68 -2.15 10.37
CA SER A 293 14.98 -3.34 10.80
C SER A 293 13.84 -3.67 9.83
N LEU A 294 13.55 -4.95 9.70
CA LEU A 294 12.37 -5.47 9.02
C LEU A 294 11.40 -5.96 10.08
N PHE A 295 10.16 -5.46 10.03
CA PHE A 295 9.08 -5.87 10.91
C PHE A 295 8.11 -6.74 10.11
N ALA A 296 7.91 -7.98 10.55
CA ALA A 296 7.02 -8.93 9.89
C ALA A 296 5.95 -9.41 10.85
N THR A 297 4.69 -9.19 10.49
CA THR A 297 3.55 -9.67 11.27
C THR A 297 3.24 -11.11 10.91
N LEU A 298 3.49 -12.02 11.86
CA LEU A 298 3.42 -13.47 11.69
C LEU A 298 2.27 -14.00 12.55
N GLY A 299 1.08 -14.09 11.98
CA GLY A 299 -0.12 -14.48 12.73
C GLY A 299 -0.50 -13.43 13.79
N GLY A 300 -0.37 -13.79 15.07
CA GLY A 300 -0.69 -12.91 16.21
C GLY A 300 0.47 -12.06 16.73
N ASP A 301 1.67 -12.25 16.19
CA ASP A 301 2.92 -11.68 16.68
C ASP A 301 3.58 -10.79 15.63
N THR A 302 4.54 -9.97 16.03
CA THR A 302 5.42 -9.23 15.11
C THR A 302 6.87 -9.55 15.40
N ALA A 303 7.56 -10.16 14.43
CA ALA A 303 8.99 -10.43 14.49
C ALA A 303 9.78 -9.23 13.96
N ILE A 304 10.85 -8.87 14.65
CA ILE A 304 11.74 -7.75 14.30
C ILE A 304 13.11 -8.32 13.95
N TRP A 305 13.53 -8.11 12.71
CA TRP A 305 14.80 -8.59 12.17
C TRP A 305 15.75 -7.43 11.95
N SER A 306 17.01 -7.59 12.32
CA SER A 306 18.05 -6.63 11.96
C SER A 306 18.41 -6.81 10.49
N LEU A 307 18.32 -5.74 9.71
CA LEU A 307 18.83 -5.76 8.34
C LEU A 307 20.37 -5.79 8.31
N GLY A 308 21.05 -5.32 9.35
CA GLY A 308 22.51 -5.39 9.43
C GLY A 308 23.06 -6.80 9.65
N SER A 309 22.52 -7.54 10.63
CA SER A 309 23.00 -8.90 10.95
C SER A 309 22.21 -10.02 10.26
N GLY A 310 20.96 -9.76 9.88
CA GLY A 310 20.04 -10.78 9.38
C GLY A 310 19.41 -11.66 10.46
N GLU A 311 19.62 -11.33 11.74
CA GLU A 311 19.06 -12.08 12.86
C GLU A 311 17.73 -11.51 13.32
N CYS A 312 16.85 -12.38 13.82
CA CYS A 312 15.65 -11.97 14.54
C CYS A 312 16.08 -11.44 15.91
N VAL A 313 15.94 -10.13 16.09
CA VAL A 313 16.36 -9.44 17.31
C VAL A 313 15.35 -9.68 18.43
N THR A 314 14.06 -9.69 18.08
CA THR A 314 12.98 -9.81 19.06
C THR A 314 11.65 -10.17 18.40
N VAL A 315 10.73 -10.71 19.19
CA VAL A 315 9.36 -11.02 18.78
C VAL A 315 8.42 -10.35 19.78
N LEU A 316 7.52 -9.52 19.28
CA LEU A 316 6.44 -8.90 20.05
C LEU A 316 5.26 -9.88 20.12
N SER A 317 5.28 -10.77 21.11
CA SER A 317 4.23 -11.77 21.29
C SER A 317 2.88 -11.15 21.64
N GLY A 318 1.83 -11.59 20.96
CA GLY A 318 0.47 -11.07 21.12
C GLY A 318 0.27 -9.67 20.55
N PHE A 319 1.20 -9.15 19.75
CA PHE A 319 1.10 -7.86 19.07
C PHE A 319 1.27 -8.06 17.57
N ALA A 320 0.16 -8.07 16.83
CA ALA A 320 0.16 -8.12 15.37
C ALA A 320 0.06 -6.70 14.83
N ALA A 321 1.20 -6.11 14.48
CA ALA A 321 1.25 -4.76 13.91
C ALA A 321 0.39 -4.69 12.64
N THR A 322 -0.39 -3.63 12.50
CA THR A 322 -1.13 -3.32 11.28
C THR A 322 -0.60 -2.08 10.59
N HIS A 323 0.16 -1.24 11.29
CA HIS A 323 0.76 -0.03 10.75
C HIS A 323 2.14 0.23 11.36
N HIS A 324 2.96 0.98 10.64
CA HIS A 324 4.20 1.56 11.12
C HIS A 324 4.12 3.08 10.98
N HIS A 325 4.44 3.80 12.06
CA HIS A 325 4.58 5.24 12.05
C HIS A 325 6.06 5.62 11.94
N PRO A 326 6.58 5.97 10.73
CA PRO A 326 8.01 6.17 10.53
C PRO A 326 8.56 7.37 11.32
N ARG A 327 7.84 8.50 11.34
CA ARG A 327 8.28 9.71 12.06
C ARG A 327 8.33 9.51 13.58
N CYS A 328 7.29 8.94 14.17
CA CYS A 328 7.23 8.67 15.61
C CYS A 328 8.01 7.41 16.01
N ARG A 329 8.51 6.64 15.02
CA ARG A 329 9.22 5.37 15.20
C ARG A 329 8.41 4.42 16.08
N MET A 330 7.21 4.08 15.62
CA MET A 330 6.29 3.21 16.37
C MET A 330 5.66 2.14 15.47
N LEU A 331 5.49 0.93 16.00
CA LEU A 331 4.54 -0.02 15.46
C LEU A 331 3.18 0.19 16.11
N LEU A 332 2.12 0.13 15.31
CA LEU A 332 0.74 0.30 15.76
C LEU A 332 -0.05 -0.96 15.43
N GLN A 333 -0.96 -1.33 16.32
CA GLN A 333 -1.99 -2.33 16.07
C GLN A 333 -3.35 -1.65 16.24
N ALA A 334 -4.03 -1.47 15.12
CA ALA A 334 -5.42 -1.03 15.07
C ALA A 334 -6.35 -2.19 15.48
N LEU A 335 -7.18 -1.96 16.48
CA LEU A 335 -8.27 -2.86 16.87
C LEU A 335 -9.57 -2.06 16.90
N PRO A 336 -10.74 -2.70 16.76
CA PRO A 336 -12.02 -1.98 16.65
C PRO A 336 -12.25 -0.92 17.75
N ARG A 337 -11.81 -1.19 18.98
CA ARG A 337 -12.06 -0.33 20.16
C ARG A 337 -10.79 0.22 20.82
N ARG A 338 -9.62 0.05 20.23
CA ARG A 338 -8.36 0.57 20.81
C ARG A 338 -7.23 0.57 19.79
N ILE A 339 -6.21 1.37 20.05
CA ILE A 339 -4.95 1.36 19.31
C ILE A 339 -3.85 0.97 20.30
N ARG A 340 -3.17 -0.14 20.05
CA ARG A 340 -1.96 -0.51 20.80
C ARG A 340 -0.74 -0.01 20.02
N PHE A 341 0.28 0.44 20.71
CA PHE A 341 1.50 0.91 20.06
C PHE A 341 2.75 0.61 20.88
N VAL A 342 3.84 0.37 20.15
CA VAL A 342 5.15 0.05 20.69
C VAL A 342 6.16 0.99 20.06
N ALA A 343 6.88 1.74 20.90
CA ALA A 343 7.97 2.60 20.45
C ALA A 343 9.19 1.77 20.04
N LEU A 344 9.85 2.19 18.96
CA LEU A 344 11.06 1.60 18.38
C LEU A 344 12.24 2.51 18.76
N ASP A 345 13.24 1.93 19.44
CA ASP A 345 14.43 2.65 19.92
C ASP A 345 15.42 3.00 18.79
#